data_AF-A0A6J6E4E5-F1
#
_entry.id   AF-A0A6J6E4E5-F1
#
_cell.length_a   1.000
_cell.length_b   1.000
_cell.length_c   1.000
_cell.angle_alpha   90.00
_cell.angle_beta   90.00
_cell.angle_gamma   90.00
#
_symmetry.space_group_name_H-M   'P 1'
#
loop_
_entity.id
_entity.type
_entity.pdbx_description
1 polymer ?
#
loop_
_entity_poly.entity_id
_entity_poly.type
_entity_poly.pdbx_seq_one_letter_code
_entity_poly.pdbx_strand_id
1 'polypeptide(L)'
;MGGHSYGGLSALATTSYLHEYIPDERVRATVVAQAYSRTMATEFFTSLARPTLLLVGQADLTTPPHTDADPAWSILQSRTDNAAQQSRRIDLVHAPHQGCSDFVLYNELAPQVEGIPEAVLEYLGAIAAEIPAEWFSTWRQGLQQHVHHIDEFLQSL
;
A
#
# COMPACT_ATOMS: atom_id res chain seq x y z
N MET A 1 -7.37 -3.42 9.31
CA MET A 1 -6.48 -4.37 8.62
C MET A 1 -5.68 -3.59 7.59
N GLY A 2 -4.46 -4.01 7.28
CA GLY A 2 -3.73 -3.36 6.21
C GLY A 2 -2.59 -4.21 5.66
N GLY A 3 -2.02 -3.76 4.56
CA GLY A 3 -0.91 -4.46 3.91
C GLY A 3 -0.32 -3.71 2.73
N HIS A 4 0.89 -4.11 2.39
CA HIS A 4 1.66 -3.62 1.25
C HIS A 4 1.56 -4.61 0.09
N SER A 5 1.46 -4.14 -1.16
CA SER A 5 1.52 -4.99 -2.35
C SER A 5 0.47 -6.12 -2.31
N TYR A 6 0.89 -7.39 -2.33
CA TYR A 6 0.02 -8.55 -2.18
C TYR A 6 -0.70 -8.60 -0.81
N GLY A 7 -0.10 -8.05 0.24
CA GLY A 7 -0.76 -7.83 1.52
C GLY A 7 -1.91 -6.82 1.41
N GLY A 8 -1.79 -5.82 0.52
CA GLY A 8 -2.86 -4.88 0.20
C GLY A 8 -4.03 -5.58 -0.50
N LEU A 9 -3.75 -6.44 -1.49
CA LEU A 9 -4.75 -7.33 -2.10
C LEU A 9 -5.50 -8.14 -1.03
N SER A 10 -4.74 -8.80 -0.15
CA SER A 10 -5.27 -9.67 0.89
C SER A 10 -6.16 -8.89 1.88
N ALA A 11 -5.76 -7.66 2.23
CA ALA A 11 -6.54 -6.78 3.09
C ALA A 11 -7.86 -6.36 2.43
N LEU A 12 -7.84 -6.00 1.13
CA LEU A 12 -9.05 -5.66 0.36
C LEU A 12 -9.99 -6.87 0.25
N ALA A 13 -9.44 -8.06 -0.02
CA ALA A 13 -10.24 -9.29 -0.09
C ALA A 13 -10.88 -9.66 1.26
N THR A 14 -10.15 -9.48 2.37
CA THR A 14 -10.67 -9.80 3.71
C THR A 14 -11.82 -8.89 4.14
N THR A 15 -11.86 -7.66 3.62
CA THR A 15 -12.89 -6.68 3.96
C THR A 15 -13.97 -6.55 2.90
N SER A 16 -14.02 -7.44 1.90
CA SER A 16 -15.08 -7.47 0.90
C SER A 16 -16.14 -8.54 1.19
N TYR A 17 -17.41 -8.28 0.85
CA TYR A 17 -18.50 -9.26 0.92
C TYR A 17 -18.61 -10.12 -0.35
N LEU A 18 -17.50 -10.44 -1.04
CA LEU A 18 -17.57 -11.19 -2.28
C LEU A 18 -17.87 -12.67 -2.00
N HIS A 19 -18.83 -13.27 -2.70
CA HIS A 19 -19.24 -14.67 -2.52
C HIS A 19 -19.70 -15.01 -1.09
N GLU A 20 -19.21 -16.11 -0.50
CA GLU A 20 -19.54 -16.58 0.85
C GLU A 20 -18.68 -15.92 1.94
N TYR A 21 -17.78 -15.00 1.56
CA TYR A 21 -16.92 -14.32 2.52
C TYR A 21 -17.71 -13.27 3.30
N ILE A 22 -17.70 -13.42 4.63
CA ILE A 22 -18.22 -12.44 5.57
C ILE A 22 -17.02 -11.65 6.12
N PRO A 23 -16.88 -10.35 5.81
CA PRO A 23 -15.96 -9.43 6.43
C PRO A 23 -15.97 -9.54 7.94
N ASP A 24 -14.78 -9.69 8.51
CA ASP A 24 -14.60 -9.75 9.95
C ASP A 24 -15.14 -8.47 10.61
N GLU A 25 -16.05 -8.62 11.56
CA GLU A 25 -16.68 -7.50 12.27
C GLU A 25 -15.71 -6.72 13.16
N ARG A 26 -14.60 -7.35 13.55
CA ARG A 26 -13.54 -6.72 14.35
C ARG A 26 -12.69 -5.77 13.51
N VAL A 27 -12.71 -5.92 12.17
CA VAL A 27 -11.98 -5.02 11.27
C VAL A 27 -12.82 -3.78 11.00
N ARG A 28 -12.33 -2.62 11.46
CA ARG A 28 -13.04 -1.33 11.32
C ARG A 28 -12.68 -0.56 10.06
N ALA A 29 -11.50 -0.81 9.50
CA ALA A 29 -10.96 -0.09 8.35
C ALA A 29 -9.96 -0.95 7.58
N THR A 30 -9.76 -0.61 6.30
CA THR A 30 -8.73 -1.17 5.43
C THR A 30 -7.70 -0.08 5.11
N VAL A 31 -6.41 -0.39 5.25
CA VAL A 31 -5.32 0.53 4.89
C VAL A 31 -4.39 -0.22 3.96
N VAL A 32 -4.24 0.22 2.72
CA VAL A 32 -3.38 -0.46 1.76
C VAL A 32 -2.38 0.50 1.16
N ALA A 33 -1.14 0.05 1.11
CA ALA A 33 -0.02 0.81 0.58
C ALA A 33 0.49 0.09 -0.69
N GLN A 34 0.52 0.80 -1.82
CA GLN A 34 1.00 0.26 -3.10
C GLN A 34 0.39 -1.13 -3.39
N ALA A 35 -0.94 -1.24 -3.29
CA ALA A 35 -1.63 -2.52 -3.35
C ALA A 35 -1.55 -3.15 -4.75
N TYR A 36 -1.27 -4.45 -4.81
CA TYR A 36 -1.36 -5.21 -6.06
C TYR A 36 -2.83 -5.57 -6.33
N SER A 37 -3.54 -4.72 -7.04
CA SER A 37 -5.00 -4.83 -7.18
C SER A 37 -5.44 -5.14 -8.62
N ARG A 38 -4.54 -5.03 -9.62
CA ARG A 38 -4.89 -5.20 -11.04
C ARG A 38 -5.49 -6.56 -11.42
N THR A 39 -5.27 -7.58 -10.59
CA THR A 39 -5.81 -8.93 -10.80
C THR A 39 -7.16 -9.15 -10.12
N MET A 40 -7.59 -8.21 -9.28
CA MET A 40 -8.87 -8.28 -8.59
C MET A 40 -10.00 -7.89 -9.55
N ALA A 41 -11.08 -8.68 -9.52
CA ALA A 41 -12.28 -8.37 -10.28
C ALA A 41 -12.98 -7.11 -9.71
N THR A 42 -13.71 -6.38 -10.56
CA THR A 42 -14.43 -5.15 -10.19
C THR A 42 -15.34 -5.34 -8.97
N GLU A 43 -15.93 -6.52 -8.85
CA GLU A 43 -16.84 -6.91 -7.78
C GLU A 43 -16.21 -6.86 -6.38
N PHE A 44 -14.88 -7.01 -6.28
CA PHE A 44 -14.19 -6.82 -4.99
C PHE A 44 -14.31 -5.37 -4.52
N PHE A 45 -14.09 -4.41 -5.41
CA PHE A 45 -14.14 -2.99 -5.06
C PHE A 45 -15.57 -2.49 -4.86
N THR A 46 -16.56 -3.10 -5.51
CA THR A 46 -17.98 -2.79 -5.25
C THR A 46 -18.48 -3.39 -3.93
N SER A 47 -17.80 -4.40 -3.39
CA SER A 47 -18.21 -5.11 -2.17
C SER A 47 -17.37 -4.81 -0.93
N LEU A 48 -16.39 -3.89 -0.99
CA LEU A 48 -15.63 -3.46 0.19
C LEU A 48 -16.55 -2.93 1.29
N ALA A 49 -16.53 -3.59 2.44
CA ALA A 49 -17.41 -3.36 3.59
C ALA A 49 -16.96 -2.24 4.51
N ARG A 50 -15.68 -1.89 4.44
CA ARG A 50 -15.00 -1.03 5.41
C ARG A 50 -14.41 0.19 4.72
N PRO A 51 -14.40 1.35 5.38
CA PRO A 51 -13.64 2.50 4.93
C PRO A 51 -12.22 2.08 4.56
N THR A 52 -11.77 2.50 3.37
CA THR A 52 -10.49 2.08 2.80
C THR A 52 -9.62 3.31 2.54
N LEU A 53 -8.39 3.27 3.04
CA LEU A 53 -7.34 4.21 2.70
C LEU A 53 -6.40 3.56 1.67
N LEU A 54 -6.29 4.18 0.49
CA LEU A 54 -5.31 3.85 -0.55
C LEU A 54 -4.13 4.81 -0.44
N LEU A 55 -2.97 4.31 -0.03
CA LEU A 55 -1.69 5.02 -0.10
C LEU A 55 -1.00 4.60 -1.41
N VAL A 56 -0.84 5.56 -2.32
CA VAL A 56 -0.45 5.30 -3.70
C VAL A 56 0.93 5.90 -3.96
N GLY A 57 1.90 5.06 -4.30
CA GLY A 57 3.23 5.52 -4.69
C GLY A 57 3.23 5.97 -6.15
N GLN A 58 3.50 7.25 -6.39
CA GLN A 58 3.49 7.80 -7.75
C GLN A 58 4.71 7.42 -8.59
N ALA A 59 5.78 6.93 -7.96
CA ALA A 59 6.95 6.38 -8.64
C ALA A 59 7.01 4.84 -8.57
N ASP A 60 5.89 4.19 -8.25
CA ASP A 60 5.80 2.74 -8.18
C ASP A 60 5.81 2.12 -9.59
N LEU A 61 6.82 1.29 -9.86
CA LEU A 61 6.97 0.55 -11.12
C LEU A 61 6.43 -0.88 -11.04
N THR A 62 6.27 -1.43 -9.82
CA THR A 62 5.77 -2.79 -9.60
C THR A 62 4.25 -2.83 -9.64
N THR A 63 3.61 -1.90 -8.92
CA THR A 63 2.17 -1.67 -8.89
C THR A 63 1.81 -0.24 -9.31
N PRO A 64 2.02 0.13 -10.60
CA PRO A 64 1.79 1.49 -11.05
C PRO A 64 0.34 1.95 -10.81
N PRO A 65 0.13 3.24 -10.47
CA PRO A 65 -1.20 3.76 -10.16
C PRO A 65 -2.24 3.46 -11.24
N HIS A 66 -1.88 3.63 -12.52
CA HIS A 66 -2.80 3.47 -13.65
C HIS A 66 -3.33 2.04 -13.85
N THR A 67 -2.62 1.01 -13.37
CA THR A 67 -3.06 -0.39 -13.47
C THR A 67 -3.71 -0.90 -12.19
N ASP A 68 -3.36 -0.33 -11.04
CA ASP A 68 -3.75 -0.87 -9.74
C ASP A 68 -4.65 0.12 -8.97
N ALA A 69 -4.13 1.28 -8.57
CA ALA A 69 -4.86 2.21 -7.72
C ALA A 69 -5.99 2.96 -8.44
N ASP A 70 -5.79 3.40 -9.68
CA ASP A 70 -6.74 4.23 -10.43
C ASP A 70 -8.05 3.49 -10.73
N PRO A 71 -8.04 2.24 -11.25
CA PRO A 71 -9.27 1.50 -11.48
C PRO A 71 -10.02 1.20 -10.18
N ALA A 72 -9.29 0.76 -9.14
CA ALA A 72 -9.85 0.46 -7.83
C ALA A 72 -10.53 1.69 -7.21
N TRP A 73 -9.85 2.84 -7.26
CA TRP A 73 -10.35 4.10 -6.71
C TRP A 73 -11.56 4.61 -7.48
N SER A 74 -11.56 4.53 -8.81
CA SER A 74 -12.69 4.93 -9.65
C SER A 74 -13.98 4.17 -9.27
N ILE A 75 -13.87 2.86 -9.07
CA ILE A 75 -15.00 2.03 -8.64
C ILE A 75 -15.45 2.42 -7.23
N LEU A 76 -14.51 2.58 -6.29
CA LEU A 76 -14.83 2.93 -4.91
C LEU A 76 -15.52 4.30 -4.82
N GLN A 77 -15.07 5.31 -5.57
CA GLN A 77 -15.68 6.64 -5.62
C GLN A 77 -17.06 6.66 -6.26
N SER A 78 -17.39 5.68 -7.11
CA SER A 78 -18.72 5.60 -7.73
C SER A 78 -19.81 5.13 -6.75
N ARG A 79 -19.42 4.57 -5.60
CA ARG A 79 -20.32 4.04 -4.59
C ARG A 79 -20.82 5.12 -3.64
N THR A 80 -22.03 4.93 -3.11
CA THR A 80 -22.71 5.90 -2.24
C THR A 80 -22.90 5.43 -0.80
N ASP A 81 -22.46 4.21 -0.48
CA ASP A 81 -22.52 3.69 0.89
C ASP A 81 -21.50 4.34 1.82
N ASN A 82 -21.71 4.17 3.13
CA ASN A 82 -20.90 4.82 4.17
C ASN A 82 -19.41 4.44 4.09
N ALA A 83 -19.08 3.18 3.76
CA ALA A 83 -17.70 2.74 3.64
C ALA A 83 -16.98 3.48 2.50
N ALA A 84 -17.64 3.63 1.35
CA ALA A 84 -17.11 4.40 0.23
C ALA A 84 -16.96 5.90 0.57
N GLN A 85 -17.96 6.50 1.20
CA GLN A 85 -17.93 7.93 1.57
C GLN A 85 -16.82 8.28 2.56
N GLN A 86 -16.47 7.36 3.45
CA GLN A 86 -15.37 7.52 4.41
C GLN A 86 -14.00 7.12 3.83
N SER A 87 -13.96 6.49 2.65
CA SER A 87 -12.71 6.05 2.03
C SER A 87 -11.90 7.23 1.49
N ARG A 88 -10.57 7.06 1.47
CA ARG A 88 -9.62 8.10 1.04
C ARG A 88 -8.56 7.51 0.13
N ARG A 89 -8.01 8.37 -0.73
CA ARG A 89 -6.81 8.12 -1.50
C ARG A 89 -5.81 9.22 -1.23
N ILE A 90 -4.55 8.83 -1.03
CA ILE A 90 -3.43 9.73 -0.85
C ILE A 90 -2.34 9.33 -1.83
N ASP A 91 -1.96 10.26 -2.70
CA ASP A 91 -0.91 10.08 -3.68
C ASP A 91 0.42 10.63 -3.10
N LEU A 92 1.38 9.74 -2.91
CA LEU A 92 2.70 10.04 -2.36
C LEU A 92 3.67 10.25 -3.52
N VAL A 93 4.08 11.50 -3.70
CA VAL A 93 5.00 11.91 -4.76
C VAL A 93 6.35 11.23 -4.56
N HIS A 94 6.94 10.74 -5.65
CA HIS A 94 8.23 10.03 -5.67
C HIS A 94 8.30 8.72 -4.87
N ALA A 95 7.23 8.29 -4.20
CA ALA A 95 7.23 7.05 -3.45
C ALA A 95 7.29 5.84 -4.42
N PRO A 96 8.32 4.99 -4.32
CA PRO A 96 8.44 3.76 -5.10
C PRO A 96 7.57 2.66 -4.50
N HIS A 97 7.63 1.46 -5.09
CA HIS A 97 6.93 0.29 -4.56
C HIS A 97 7.32 0.01 -3.10
N GLN A 98 8.61 0.08 -2.78
CA GLN A 98 9.14 -0.13 -1.43
C GLN A 98 9.07 1.14 -0.55
N GLY A 99 8.28 2.15 -0.94
CA GLY A 99 8.19 3.42 -0.22
C GLY A 99 7.62 3.28 1.18
N CYS A 100 6.84 2.24 1.46
CA CYS A 100 6.22 1.99 2.75
C CYS A 100 6.92 0.89 3.58
N SER A 101 8.10 0.41 3.15
CA SER A 101 8.78 -0.73 3.77
C SER A 101 10.17 -0.37 4.29
N ASP A 102 10.76 -1.27 5.07
CA ASP A 102 12.09 -1.08 5.67
C ASP A 102 13.24 -1.34 4.69
N PHE A 103 12.97 -1.55 3.41
CA PHE A 103 14.01 -1.90 2.42
C PHE A 103 15.11 -0.85 2.29
N VAL A 104 14.77 0.44 2.41
CA VAL A 104 15.77 1.51 2.37
C VAL A 104 16.64 1.49 3.63
N LEU A 105 16.05 1.20 4.79
CA LEU A 105 16.79 0.99 6.04
C LEU A 105 17.75 -0.20 5.91
N TYR A 106 17.29 -1.32 5.35
CA TYR A 106 18.12 -2.49 5.15
C TYR A 106 19.29 -2.22 4.21
N ASN A 107 19.06 -1.49 3.12
CA ASN A 107 20.14 -1.05 2.22
C ASN A 107 21.17 -0.13 2.91
N GLU A 108 20.71 0.75 3.81
CA GLU A 108 21.59 1.64 4.58
C GLU A 108 22.44 0.87 5.61
N LEU A 109 21.86 -0.12 6.29
CA LEU A 109 22.49 -0.79 7.42
C LEU A 109 23.26 -2.07 7.04
N ALA A 110 22.78 -2.85 6.07
CA ALA A 110 23.34 -4.18 5.77
C ALA A 110 24.85 -4.16 5.44
N PRO A 111 25.40 -3.18 4.70
CA PRO A 111 26.84 -3.11 4.44
C PRO A 111 27.71 -2.93 5.70
N GLN A 112 27.11 -2.52 6.82
CA GLN A 112 27.79 -2.25 8.10
C GLN A 112 27.75 -3.44 9.06
N VAL A 113 27.00 -4.51 8.71
CA VAL A 113 26.80 -5.68 9.56
C VAL A 113 27.71 -6.82 9.12
N GLU A 114 28.57 -7.29 10.03
CA GLU A 114 29.46 -8.42 9.77
C GLU A 114 28.67 -9.73 9.59
N GLY A 115 29.06 -10.55 8.62
CA GLY A 115 28.51 -11.89 8.42
C GLY A 115 27.20 -11.96 7.61
N ILE A 116 26.72 -10.86 7.02
CA ILE A 116 25.62 -10.92 6.06
C ILE A 116 26.07 -11.66 4.80
N PRO A 117 25.33 -12.70 4.35
CA PRO A 117 25.65 -13.40 3.11
C PRO A 117 25.62 -12.47 1.89
N GLU A 118 26.57 -12.64 0.97
CA GLU A 118 26.68 -11.83 -0.25
C GLU A 118 25.38 -11.82 -1.08
N ALA A 119 24.72 -12.97 -1.20
CA ALA A 119 23.43 -13.09 -1.90
C ALA A 119 22.33 -12.19 -1.31
N VAL A 120 22.38 -11.87 0.00
CA VAL A 120 21.44 -10.93 0.62
C VAL A 120 21.77 -9.50 0.24
N LEU A 121 23.06 -9.14 0.20
CA LEU A 121 23.51 -7.81 -0.23
C LEU A 121 23.17 -7.57 -1.71
N GLU A 122 23.38 -8.57 -2.56
CA GLU A 122 23.00 -8.52 -3.97
C GLU A 122 21.49 -8.34 -4.13
N TYR A 123 20.69 -9.07 -3.37
CA TYR A 123 19.23 -8.93 -3.38
C TYR A 123 18.78 -7.52 -2.95
N LEU A 124 19.34 -6.99 -1.86
CA LEU A 124 19.03 -5.63 -1.41
C LEU A 124 19.41 -4.57 -2.45
N GLY A 125 20.57 -4.74 -3.09
CA GLY A 125 21.05 -3.88 -4.18
C GLY A 125 20.16 -3.95 -5.43
N ALA A 126 19.65 -5.13 -5.77
CA ALA A 126 18.70 -5.29 -6.88
C ALA A 126 17.38 -4.55 -6.62
N ILE A 127 16.85 -4.64 -5.40
CA ILE A 127 15.64 -3.89 -5.02
C ILE A 127 15.91 -2.38 -4.97
N ALA A 128 17.09 -1.98 -4.47
CA ALA A 128 17.51 -0.58 -4.46
C ALA A 128 17.56 0.06 -5.86
N ALA A 129 17.90 -0.71 -6.89
CA ALA A 129 17.95 -0.21 -8.26
C ALA A 129 16.58 0.27 -8.80
N GLU A 130 15.47 -0.16 -8.19
CA GLU A 130 14.11 0.27 -8.54
C GLU A 130 13.63 1.47 -7.72
N ILE A 131 14.45 1.98 -6.79
CA ILE A 131 14.10 3.10 -5.91
C ILE A 131 14.72 4.40 -6.48
N PRO A 132 13.92 5.45 -6.71
CA PRO A 132 14.43 6.76 -7.14
C PRO A 132 15.46 7.32 -6.14
N ALA A 133 16.50 7.97 -6.65
CA ALA A 133 17.55 8.56 -5.82
C ALA A 133 17.00 9.62 -4.85
N GLU A 134 15.99 10.37 -5.29
CA GLU A 134 15.27 11.36 -4.49
C GLU A 134 14.62 10.69 -3.27
N TRP A 135 14.03 9.51 -3.47
CA TRP A 135 13.41 8.75 -2.39
C TRP A 135 14.47 8.24 -1.40
N PHE A 136 15.61 7.75 -1.87
CA PHE A 136 16.72 7.33 -1.00
C PHE A 136 17.16 8.43 -0.03
N SER A 137 17.12 9.69 -0.45
CA SER A 137 17.49 10.82 0.42
C SER A 137 16.39 11.23 1.42
N THR A 138 15.13 10.85 1.16
CA THR A 138 13.94 11.35 1.88
C THR A 138 13.08 10.24 2.47
N TRP A 139 13.49 8.97 2.38
CA TRP A 139 12.65 7.81 2.72
C TRP A 139 12.05 7.86 4.13
N ARG A 140 12.79 8.39 5.12
CA ARG A 140 12.30 8.57 6.49
C ARG A 140 11.10 9.53 6.54
N GLN A 141 11.17 10.63 5.80
CA GLN A 141 10.06 11.59 5.68
C GLN A 141 8.89 10.95 4.92
N GLY A 142 9.17 10.17 3.87
CA GLY A 142 8.18 9.39 3.16
C GLY A 142 7.43 8.41 4.08
N LEU A 143 8.13 7.65 4.92
CA LEU A 143 7.51 6.78 5.92
C LEU A 143 6.70 7.55 6.96
N GLN A 144 7.20 8.71 7.42
CA GLN A 144 6.45 9.58 8.31
C GLN A 144 5.13 10.05 7.68
N GLN A 145 5.12 10.35 6.37
CA GLN A 145 3.88 10.68 5.65
C GLN A 145 2.90 9.51 5.63
N HIS A 146 3.37 8.28 5.39
CA HIS A 146 2.50 7.09 5.48
C HIS A 146 1.86 6.98 6.87
N VAL A 147 2.68 7.04 7.93
CA VAL A 147 2.17 6.94 9.31
C VAL A 147 1.18 8.05 9.63
N HIS A 148 1.51 9.29 9.25
CA HIS A 148 0.64 10.45 9.46
C HIS A 148 -0.72 10.29 8.79
N HIS A 149 -0.76 9.91 7.51
CA HIS A 149 -2.03 9.75 6.79
C HIS A 149 -2.85 8.55 7.29
N ILE A 150 -2.19 7.50 7.76
CA ILE A 150 -2.87 6.37 8.41
C ILE A 150 -3.54 6.84 9.70
N ASP A 151 -2.81 7.55 10.55
CA ASP A 151 -3.33 8.07 11.82
C ASP A 151 -4.51 9.04 11.59
N GLU A 152 -4.33 10.03 10.69
CA GLU A 152 -5.40 10.97 10.32
C GLU A 152 -6.65 10.28 9.77
N PHE A 153 -6.47 9.23 8.97
CA PHE A 153 -7.58 8.45 8.45
C PHE A 153 -8.31 7.72 9.58
N LEU A 154 -7.58 6.98 10.42
CA LEU A 154 -8.16 6.20 11.51
C LEU A 154 -8.88 7.07 12.54
N GLN A 155 -8.37 8.28 12.84
CA GLN A 155 -9.03 9.23 13.73
C GLN A 155 -10.34 9.80 13.17
N SER A 156 -10.57 9.69 11.87
CA SER A 156 -11.76 10.23 11.21
C SER A 156 -12.93 9.25 11.07
N LEU A 157 -12.75 8.00 11.48
CA LEU A 157 -13.73 6.91 11.39
C LEU A 157 -14.59 6.79 12.65
#